data_AF-A0A7X5F6I2-F1
#
_entry.id   AF-A0A7X5F6I2-F1
#
_cell.length_a   1.000
_cell.length_b   1.000
_cell.length_c   1.000
_cell.angle_alpha   90.00
_cell.angle_beta   90.00
_cell.angle_gamma   90.00
#
_symmetry.space_group_name_H-M   'P 1'
#
loop_
_entity.id
_entity.type
_entity.pdbx_description
1 polymer ?
#
loop_
_entity_poly.entity_id
_entity_poly.type
_entity_poly.pdbx_seq_one_letter_code
_entity_poly.pdbx_strand_id
1 'polypeptide(L)'
;MNPTVVITSKNQRREFVLSSGFDENIYRAAELTSNFFSRSHVHHFFPENLCWAFYDRFFLDIGITLSKIESLFGEIDQADEVQCIDCPPDIINILETYAQWKGKIFSKAPIEKRKKLIESYTLLRIALAILSLVKLAFLYKRKSTNKLVFLWTGDYLGNQGYADPRLGELEQKLIKDGYEIQYLIRTQGVSIKKIINNFRARRGVGIYYDDLHILFPYNVITPPQTSDFEEFIFVKKYLRSAEKILFQIDFWKSIFEKTKPLAFISWFYSSRTASLTGAAKQCGIPTIGFMHGVSVRSYMCHEFIKEFRGQAIGPDYFGTWSTWWKNYFIENSSIYPREGIQVSGPLRPIKNSTKEKFEWTKG
;
A
#
# COMPACT_ATOMS: atom_id res chain seq x y z
N MET A 1 5.38 29.27 6.06
CA MET A 1 6.80 29.48 5.74
C MET A 1 7.21 28.43 4.74
N ASN A 2 8.19 28.73 3.87
CA ASN A 2 8.69 27.73 2.94
C ASN A 2 9.56 26.73 3.71
N PRO A 3 9.46 25.41 3.44
CA PRO A 3 10.37 24.42 4.00
C PRO A 3 11.82 24.80 3.68
N THR A 4 12.63 24.97 4.73
CA THR A 4 14.03 25.38 4.59
C THR A 4 14.95 24.42 5.33
N VAL A 5 16.01 23.99 4.64
CA VAL A 5 17.12 23.24 5.22
C VAL A 5 18.29 24.20 5.42
N VAL A 6 18.79 24.28 6.64
CA VAL A 6 19.96 25.08 6.99
C VAL A 6 21.13 24.15 7.21
N ILE A 7 22.24 24.42 6.52
CA ILE A 7 23.47 23.63 6.62
C ILE A 7 24.58 24.54 7.15
N THR A 8 25.26 24.07 8.19
CA THR A 8 26.37 24.79 8.84
C THR A 8 27.67 24.01 8.70
N SER A 9 28.74 24.66 8.21
CA SER A 9 30.09 24.08 8.08
C SER A 9 31.16 25.14 8.34
N LYS A 10 32.10 24.90 9.27
CA LYS A 10 33.31 25.72 9.50
C LYS A 10 33.12 27.25 9.31
N ASN A 11 32.11 27.83 9.96
CA ASN A 11 31.71 29.25 9.93
C ASN A 11 30.88 29.74 8.73
N GLN A 12 30.41 28.85 7.85
CA GLN A 12 29.44 29.17 6.80
C GLN A 12 28.08 28.58 7.17
N ARG A 13 27.04 29.41 7.07
CA ARG A 13 25.63 29.02 7.17
C ARG A 13 24.97 29.22 5.82
N ARG A 14 24.43 28.14 5.24
CA ARG A 14 23.71 28.16 3.96
C ARG A 14 22.27 27.74 4.18
N GLU A 15 21.35 28.38 3.47
CA GLU A 15 19.92 28.08 3.54
C GLU A 15 19.43 27.60 2.17
N PHE A 16 18.73 26.48 2.17
CA PHE A 16 18.16 25.84 0.99
C PHE A 16 16.66 25.80 1.12
N VAL A 17 15.96 26.58 0.28
CA VAL A 17 14.50 26.56 0.21
C VAL A 17 14.07 25.42 -0.71
N LEU A 18 13.31 24.47 -0.17
CA LEU A 18 12.85 23.31 -0.94
C LEU A 18 11.69 23.69 -1.86
N SER A 19 11.75 23.25 -3.13
CA SER A 19 10.66 23.46 -4.07
C SER A 19 9.42 22.66 -3.66
N SER A 20 8.24 23.27 -3.81
CA SER A 20 6.95 22.64 -3.53
C SER A 20 6.39 21.88 -4.74
N GLY A 21 7.04 21.94 -5.90
CA GLY A 21 6.56 21.36 -7.15
C GLY A 21 6.45 19.83 -7.09
N PHE A 22 5.21 19.32 -7.19
CA PHE A 22 4.94 17.88 -7.20
C PHE A 22 5.32 17.25 -8.54
N ASP A 23 5.03 17.92 -9.67
CA ASP A 23 5.07 17.30 -11.00
C ASP A 23 6.49 17.01 -11.53
N GLU A 24 7.46 17.89 -11.29
CA GLU A 24 8.86 17.70 -11.74
C GLU A 24 9.52 16.48 -11.09
N ASN A 25 9.08 16.12 -9.89
CA ASN A 25 9.68 15.10 -9.05
C ASN A 25 9.18 13.68 -9.36
N ILE A 26 8.03 13.54 -10.02
CA ILE A 26 7.39 12.23 -10.21
C ILE A 26 8.21 11.30 -11.11
N TYR A 27 8.72 11.82 -12.24
CA TYR A 27 9.51 10.99 -13.15
C TYR A 27 10.82 10.55 -12.52
N ARG A 28 11.50 11.46 -11.80
CA ARG A 28 12.71 11.15 -11.06
C ARG A 28 12.44 10.13 -9.94
N ALA A 29 11.34 10.28 -9.20
CA ALA A 29 10.94 9.31 -8.19
C ALA A 29 10.65 7.93 -8.78
N ALA A 30 10.01 7.86 -9.96
CA ALA A 30 9.74 6.60 -10.64
C ALA A 30 11.03 5.92 -11.09
N GLU A 31 11.99 6.70 -11.60
CA GLU A 31 13.33 6.22 -11.97
C GLU A 31 14.09 5.70 -10.75
N LEU A 32 14.16 6.48 -9.66
CA LEU A 32 14.78 6.06 -8.40
C LEU A 32 14.17 4.76 -7.87
N THR A 33 12.85 4.63 -7.92
CA THR A 33 12.16 3.41 -7.49
C THR A 33 12.51 2.22 -8.38
N SER A 34 12.45 2.40 -9.70
CA SER A 34 12.80 1.35 -10.67
C SER A 34 14.25 0.89 -10.50
N ASN A 35 15.19 1.83 -10.38
CA ASN A 35 16.60 1.56 -10.17
C ASN A 35 16.84 0.83 -8.85
N PHE A 36 16.25 1.31 -7.75
CA PHE A 36 16.33 0.66 -6.44
C PHE A 36 15.90 -0.81 -6.54
N PHE A 37 14.70 -1.09 -7.03
CA PHE A 37 14.20 -2.48 -7.09
C PHE A 37 14.94 -3.37 -8.11
N SER A 38 15.54 -2.78 -9.15
CA SER A 38 16.31 -3.54 -10.15
C SER A 38 17.72 -3.91 -9.69
N ARG A 39 18.35 -3.06 -8.87
CA ARG A 39 19.76 -3.22 -8.46
C ARG A 39 19.93 -3.72 -7.03
N SER A 40 18.94 -3.48 -6.19
CA SER A 40 19.10 -3.62 -4.76
C SER A 40 19.17 -5.07 -4.31
N HIS A 41 20.02 -5.30 -3.32
CA HIS A 41 20.13 -6.55 -2.59
C HIS A 41 19.00 -6.74 -1.57
N VAL A 42 17.99 -5.86 -1.53
CA VAL A 42 16.85 -5.98 -0.62
C VAL A 42 16.02 -7.25 -0.81
N HIS A 43 16.13 -7.87 -1.99
CA HIS A 43 15.57 -9.20 -2.26
C HIS A 43 16.22 -10.31 -1.45
N HIS A 44 17.41 -10.08 -0.86
CA HIS A 44 18.03 -10.98 0.10
C HIS A 44 17.50 -10.76 1.54
N PHE A 45 16.90 -9.60 1.82
CA PHE A 45 16.44 -9.22 3.15
C PHE A 45 14.99 -9.64 3.41
N PHE A 46 14.22 -9.75 2.33
CA PHE A 46 12.83 -10.19 2.35
C PHE A 46 12.68 -11.29 1.31
N PRO A 47 11.72 -12.23 1.45
CA PRO A 47 11.37 -13.11 0.33
C PRO A 47 11.15 -12.26 -0.92
N GLU A 48 11.78 -12.64 -2.04
CA GLU A 48 11.90 -11.81 -3.25
C GLU A 48 10.55 -11.16 -3.64
N ASN A 49 9.48 -11.96 -3.66
CA ASN A 49 8.13 -11.52 -4.00
C ASN A 49 7.54 -10.47 -3.04
N LEU A 50 7.92 -10.49 -1.75
CA LEU A 50 7.40 -9.56 -0.76
C LEU A 50 7.99 -8.17 -0.90
N CYS A 51 9.27 -8.05 -1.30
CA CYS A 51 9.90 -6.74 -1.42
C CYS A 51 9.11 -5.84 -2.38
N TRP A 52 8.69 -6.39 -3.52
CA TRP A 52 7.89 -5.72 -4.54
C TRP A 52 6.54 -5.21 -4.05
N ALA A 53 5.98 -5.75 -2.95
CA ALA A 53 4.79 -5.18 -2.34
C ALA A 53 5.02 -3.73 -1.87
N PHE A 54 6.25 -3.36 -1.51
CA PHE A 54 6.60 -2.02 -1.04
C PHE A 54 6.94 -1.05 -2.15
N TYR A 55 6.78 -1.42 -3.43
CA TYR A 55 7.07 -0.54 -4.56
C TYR A 55 6.30 0.79 -4.47
N ASP A 56 5.01 0.76 -4.09
CA ASP A 56 4.21 1.98 -3.86
C ASP A 56 4.74 2.83 -2.71
N ARG A 57 5.13 2.19 -1.61
CA ARG A 57 5.59 2.88 -0.41
C ARG A 57 6.97 3.50 -0.64
N PHE A 58 7.88 2.79 -1.29
CA PHE A 58 9.17 3.35 -1.68
C PHE A 58 8.94 4.58 -2.56
N PHE A 59 8.17 4.45 -3.65
CA PHE A 59 7.90 5.57 -4.54
C PHE A 59 7.33 6.79 -3.80
N LEU A 60 6.25 6.59 -3.03
CA LEU A 60 5.54 7.69 -2.37
C LEU A 60 6.30 8.29 -1.19
N ASP A 61 6.92 7.48 -0.34
CA ASP A 61 7.50 7.95 0.92
C ASP A 61 9.02 8.09 0.89
N ILE A 62 9.72 7.56 -0.12
CA ILE A 62 11.18 7.65 -0.27
C ILE A 62 11.52 8.31 -1.60
N GLY A 63 11.12 7.75 -2.74
CA GLY A 63 11.47 8.24 -4.08
C GLY A 63 11.08 9.70 -4.30
N ILE A 64 9.84 10.09 -4.00
CA ILE A 64 9.35 11.48 -4.12
C ILE A 64 10.08 12.43 -3.17
N THR A 65 10.44 11.97 -1.97
CA THR A 65 11.15 12.80 -1.01
C THR A 65 12.62 12.94 -1.41
N LEU A 66 13.28 11.85 -1.83
CA LEU A 66 14.66 11.85 -2.32
C LEU A 66 14.83 12.73 -3.55
N SER A 67 13.93 12.66 -4.53
CA SER A 67 14.04 13.49 -5.73
C SER A 67 14.03 15.00 -5.42
N LYS A 68 13.43 15.40 -4.29
CA LYS A 68 13.40 16.80 -3.84
C LYS A 68 14.66 17.26 -3.13
N ILE A 69 15.41 16.33 -2.52
CA ILE A 69 16.50 16.64 -1.59
C ILE A 69 17.84 16.00 -1.98
N GLU A 70 17.91 15.23 -3.08
CA GLU A 70 19.14 14.53 -3.50
C GLU A 70 20.30 15.51 -3.70
N SER A 71 20.02 16.72 -4.20
CA SER A 71 21.01 17.77 -4.41
C SER A 71 21.63 18.29 -3.10
N LEU A 72 20.98 18.08 -1.95
CA LEU A 72 21.49 18.50 -0.65
C LEU A 72 22.51 17.52 -0.07
N PHE A 73 22.59 16.28 -0.55
CA PHE A 73 23.45 15.26 0.06
C PHE A 73 24.94 15.63 -0.02
N GLY A 74 25.38 16.25 -1.12
CA GLY A 74 26.75 16.75 -1.25
C GLY A 74 27.08 17.87 -0.26
N GLU A 75 26.12 18.75 0.04
CA GLU A 75 26.29 19.82 1.02
C GLU A 75 26.29 19.26 2.45
N ILE A 76 25.44 18.26 2.74
CA ILE A 76 25.39 17.59 4.05
C ILE A 76 26.68 16.82 4.34
N ASP A 77 27.29 16.21 3.33
CA ASP A 77 28.56 15.48 3.49
C ASP A 77 29.67 16.40 4.02
N GLN A 78 29.64 17.68 3.65
CA GLN A 78 30.58 18.72 4.08
C GLN A 78 30.14 19.49 5.34
N ALA A 79 28.93 19.22 5.84
CA ALA A 79 28.36 19.90 6.98
C ALA A 79 28.92 19.39 8.31
N ASP A 80 28.89 20.25 9.32
CA ASP A 80 29.04 19.89 10.73
C ASP A 80 27.64 19.64 11.35
N GLU A 81 26.67 20.49 11.00
CA GLU A 81 25.28 20.44 11.47
C GLU A 81 24.28 20.65 10.32
N VAL A 82 23.16 19.92 10.39
CA VAL A 82 21.99 20.08 9.53
C VAL A 82 20.77 20.42 10.40
N GLN A 83 20.07 21.50 10.06
CA GLN A 83 18.86 21.94 10.73
C GLN A 83 17.68 22.03 9.75
N CYS A 84 16.53 21.47 10.13
CA CYS A 84 15.29 21.59 9.37
C CYS A 84 14.33 22.61 10.00
N ILE A 85 13.89 23.58 9.21
CA ILE A 85 12.91 24.62 9.59
C ILE A 85 11.65 24.41 8.74
N ASP A 86 10.50 24.23 9.41
CA ASP A 86 9.19 24.03 8.79
C ASP A 86 9.15 22.96 7.68
N CYS A 87 10.05 21.98 7.76
CA CYS A 87 10.10 20.89 6.80
C CYS A 87 8.98 19.87 7.06
N PRO A 88 8.37 19.32 6.00
CA PRO A 88 7.46 18.18 6.10
C PRO A 88 8.10 16.99 6.85
N PRO A 89 7.33 16.22 7.64
CA PRO A 89 7.88 15.10 8.42
C PRO A 89 8.61 14.04 7.60
N ASP A 90 8.18 13.78 6.36
CA ASP A 90 8.85 12.86 5.45
C ASP A 90 10.26 13.35 5.08
N ILE A 91 10.41 14.63 4.73
CA ILE A 91 11.72 15.25 4.46
C ILE A 91 12.61 15.19 5.71
N ILE A 92 12.09 15.59 6.87
CA ILE A 92 12.83 15.54 8.15
C ILE A 92 13.35 14.12 8.40
N ASN A 93 12.51 13.10 8.24
CA ASN A 93 12.89 11.72 8.51
C ASN A 93 14.03 11.23 7.59
N ILE A 94 14.04 11.62 6.31
CA ILE A 94 15.11 11.23 5.38
C ILE A 94 16.40 11.97 5.71
N LEU A 95 16.33 13.29 5.90
CA LEU A 95 17.52 14.11 6.20
C LEU A 95 18.14 13.74 7.54
N GLU A 96 17.32 13.50 8.57
CA GLU A 96 17.77 13.01 9.88
C GLU A 96 18.48 11.66 9.74
N THR A 97 17.91 10.76 8.93
CA THR A 97 18.49 9.44 8.68
C THR A 97 19.81 9.55 7.91
N TYR A 98 19.89 10.41 6.90
CA TYR A 98 21.12 10.63 6.14
C TYR A 98 22.23 11.27 6.99
N ALA A 99 21.90 12.32 7.75
CA ALA A 99 22.82 12.98 8.66
C ALA A 99 23.37 12.00 9.71
N GLN A 100 22.50 11.20 10.34
CA GLN A 100 22.91 10.14 11.27
C GLN A 100 23.82 9.10 10.60
N TRP A 101 23.47 8.67 9.39
CA TRP A 101 24.26 7.71 8.61
C TRP A 101 25.67 8.23 8.29
N LYS A 102 25.82 9.54 8.09
CA LYS A 102 27.10 10.23 7.86
C LYS A 102 27.79 10.72 9.15
N GLY A 103 27.24 10.43 10.33
CA GLY A 103 27.78 10.88 11.61
C GLY A 103 27.70 12.38 11.85
N LYS A 104 26.71 13.07 11.26
CA LYS A 104 26.49 14.52 11.38
C LYS A 104 25.50 14.85 12.49
N ILE A 105 25.59 16.07 13.03
CA ILE A 105 24.61 16.58 13.99
C ILE A 105 23.35 16.98 13.23
N PHE A 106 22.19 16.55 13.74
CA PHE A 106 20.89 16.89 13.17
C PHE A 106 19.99 17.55 14.22
N SER A 107 19.43 18.72 13.90
CA SER A 107 18.50 19.44 14.76
C SER A 107 17.18 19.75 14.04
N LYS A 108 16.07 19.73 14.78
CA LYS A 108 14.73 20.04 14.26
C LYS A 108 13.91 20.82 15.28
N ALA A 109 13.03 21.68 14.79
CA ALA A 109 12.06 22.36 15.66
C ALA A 109 11.16 21.32 16.38
N PRO A 110 10.83 21.55 17.66
CA PRO A 110 9.96 20.65 18.40
C PRO A 110 8.57 20.59 17.78
N ILE A 111 8.16 19.41 17.33
CA ILE A 111 6.78 19.15 16.90
C ILE A 111 5.95 18.91 18.16
N GLU A 112 4.96 19.77 18.41
CA GLU A 112 4.01 19.63 19.51
C GLU A 112 3.26 18.29 19.39
N LYS A 113 3.43 17.41 20.40
CA LYS A 113 2.95 16.03 20.34
C LYS A 113 1.47 15.92 20.70
N ARG A 114 0.67 15.37 19.79
CA ARG A 114 -0.70 14.87 20.04
C ARG A 114 -0.69 13.49 20.74
N LYS A 115 -0.20 13.40 21.98
CA LYS A 115 -0.15 12.11 22.72
C LYS A 115 -1.54 11.49 22.97
N LYS A 116 -2.52 12.28 23.43
CA LYS A 116 -3.84 11.78 23.85
C LYS A 116 -4.65 11.12 22.72
N LEU A 117 -4.49 11.57 21.48
CA LEU A 117 -5.18 11.01 20.32
C LEU A 117 -4.67 9.60 19.97
N ILE A 118 -3.38 9.32 20.26
CA ILE A 118 -2.74 8.05 19.94
C ILE A 118 -3.29 6.93 20.83
N GLU A 119 -3.46 7.18 22.12
CA GLU A 119 -3.94 6.18 23.09
C GLU A 119 -5.37 5.71 22.78
N SER A 120 -6.29 6.66 22.54
CA SER A 120 -7.68 6.32 22.19
C SER A 120 -7.77 5.54 20.87
N TYR A 121 -6.89 5.84 19.92
CA TYR A 121 -6.84 5.12 18.66
C TYR A 121 -6.33 3.68 18.84
N THR A 122 -5.33 3.45 19.69
CA THR A 122 -4.82 2.11 20.00
C THR A 122 -5.89 1.22 20.63
N LEU A 123 -6.63 1.73 21.62
CA LEU A 123 -7.71 0.95 22.28
C LEU A 123 -8.81 0.54 21.28
N LEU A 124 -9.20 1.45 20.38
CA LEU A 124 -10.16 1.13 19.33
C LEU A 124 -9.65 0.00 18.43
N ARG A 125 -8.39 0.06 18.00
CA ARG A 125 -7.82 -0.98 17.12
C ARG A 125 -7.74 -2.35 17.79
N ILE A 126 -7.42 -2.38 19.09
CA ILE A 126 -7.48 -3.62 19.89
C ILE A 126 -8.91 -4.17 19.89
N ALA A 127 -9.92 -3.32 20.13
CA ALA A 127 -11.32 -3.76 20.12
C ALA A 127 -11.74 -4.30 18.74
N LEU A 128 -11.37 -3.63 17.65
CA LEU A 128 -11.64 -4.09 16.28
C LEU A 128 -10.93 -5.41 15.97
N ALA A 129 -9.70 -5.59 16.44
CA ALA A 129 -8.95 -6.84 16.29
C ALA A 129 -9.63 -7.99 17.04
N ILE A 130 -10.11 -7.76 18.27
CA ILE A 130 -10.85 -8.78 19.05
C ILE A 130 -12.15 -9.16 18.34
N LEU A 131 -12.93 -8.18 17.88
CA LEU A 131 -14.17 -8.43 17.13
C LEU A 131 -13.90 -9.23 15.84
N SER A 132 -12.80 -8.93 15.17
CA SER A 132 -12.34 -9.65 14.00
C SER A 132 -11.98 -11.11 14.31
N LEU A 133 -11.30 -11.37 15.43
CA LEU A 133 -11.02 -12.73 15.89
C LEU A 133 -12.29 -13.51 16.23
N VAL A 134 -13.28 -12.89 16.88
CA VAL A 134 -14.57 -13.53 17.17
C VAL A 134 -15.26 -13.93 15.86
N LYS A 135 -15.28 -13.03 14.88
CA LYS A 135 -15.85 -13.30 13.56
C LYS A 135 -15.11 -14.43 12.84
N LEU A 136 -13.77 -14.42 12.87
CA LEU A 136 -12.94 -15.48 12.30
C LEU A 136 -13.17 -16.82 12.99
N ALA A 137 -13.30 -16.85 14.32
CA ALA A 137 -13.61 -18.08 15.06
C ALA A 137 -14.96 -18.68 14.64
N PHE A 138 -15.97 -17.84 14.38
CA PHE A 138 -17.25 -18.29 13.83
C PHE A 138 -17.09 -18.87 12.42
N LEU A 139 -16.35 -18.19 11.54
CA LEU A 139 -16.06 -18.69 10.19
C LEU A 139 -15.26 -20.01 10.22
N TYR A 140 -14.32 -20.14 11.15
CA TYR A 140 -13.47 -21.32 11.29
C TYR A 140 -14.26 -22.57 11.73
N LYS A 141 -15.28 -22.39 12.59
CA LYS A 141 -16.17 -23.46 13.04
C LYS A 141 -17.23 -23.86 12.02
N ARG A 142 -17.45 -23.02 11.01
CA ARG A 142 -18.50 -23.22 10.03
C ARG A 142 -18.10 -24.29 9.00
N LYS A 143 -19.08 -25.02 8.48
CA LYS A 143 -18.90 -25.85 7.27
C LYS A 143 -18.59 -24.94 6.07
N SER A 144 -17.52 -25.26 5.35
CA SER A 144 -17.15 -24.56 4.11
C SER A 144 -18.31 -24.60 3.11
N THR A 145 -18.51 -23.50 2.39
CA THR A 145 -19.51 -23.38 1.33
C THR A 145 -18.81 -23.02 0.03
N ASN A 146 -19.26 -23.56 -1.09
CA ASN A 146 -18.71 -23.24 -2.41
C ASN A 146 -19.11 -21.83 -2.91
N LYS A 147 -19.67 -20.99 -2.04
CA LYS A 147 -20.16 -19.64 -2.36
C LYS A 147 -19.48 -18.54 -1.55
N LEU A 148 -18.53 -18.89 -0.69
CA LEU A 148 -17.80 -17.94 0.14
C LEU A 148 -16.77 -17.17 -0.69
N VAL A 149 -16.82 -15.84 -0.61
CA VAL A 149 -15.85 -14.93 -1.24
C VAL A 149 -15.32 -13.97 -0.18
N PHE A 150 -14.01 -13.77 -0.15
CA PHE A 150 -13.41 -12.69 0.65
C PHE A 150 -13.24 -11.46 -0.23
N LEU A 151 -13.70 -10.30 0.26
CA LEU A 151 -13.63 -9.03 -0.46
C LEU A 151 -12.84 -8.02 0.36
N TRP A 152 -11.69 -7.58 -0.17
CA TRP A 152 -10.92 -6.50 0.41
C TRP A 152 -11.60 -5.14 0.16
N THR A 153 -11.64 -4.31 1.20
CA THR A 153 -12.21 -2.96 1.10
C THR A 153 -11.51 -2.01 2.08
N GLY A 154 -11.47 -0.72 1.74
CA GLY A 154 -11.20 0.31 2.74
C GLY A 154 -12.38 0.49 3.70
N ASP A 155 -12.14 1.15 4.83
CA ASP A 155 -13.19 1.60 5.75
C ASP A 155 -13.92 2.85 5.21
N TYR A 156 -14.53 2.70 4.05
CA TYR A 156 -15.44 3.66 3.43
C TYR A 156 -16.82 3.01 3.34
N LEU A 157 -17.86 3.76 3.67
CA LEU A 157 -19.23 3.37 3.40
C LEU A 157 -19.88 4.43 2.52
N GLY A 158 -20.49 3.96 1.43
CA GLY A 158 -21.41 4.79 0.65
C GLY A 158 -22.75 4.95 1.37
N ASN A 159 -23.60 5.84 0.84
CA ASN A 159 -24.93 6.12 1.40
C ASN A 159 -25.84 4.89 1.50
N GLN A 160 -25.51 3.79 0.82
CA GLN A 160 -26.28 2.54 0.87
C GLN A 160 -25.87 1.59 2.01
N GLY A 161 -24.76 1.84 2.74
CA GLY A 161 -24.44 1.14 3.99
C GLY A 161 -23.90 -0.30 3.88
N TYR A 162 -23.54 -0.77 2.68
CA TYR A 162 -23.04 -2.14 2.48
C TYR A 162 -21.50 -2.20 2.41
N ALA A 163 -20.89 -1.45 1.49
CA ALA A 163 -19.43 -1.37 1.37
C ALA A 163 -18.94 -0.02 0.80
N ASP A 164 -17.66 0.00 0.41
CA ASP A 164 -17.05 1.11 -0.32
C ASP A 164 -17.89 1.41 -1.57
N PRO A 165 -18.26 2.69 -1.81
CA PRO A 165 -19.11 3.06 -2.95
C PRO A 165 -18.48 2.74 -4.31
N ARG A 166 -17.21 2.36 -4.38
CA ARG A 166 -16.57 1.84 -5.60
C ARG A 166 -16.96 0.39 -5.89
N LEU A 167 -17.45 -0.36 -4.90
CA LEU A 167 -17.75 -1.80 -4.98
C LEU A 167 -19.23 -2.12 -5.01
N GLY A 168 -20.10 -1.12 -4.87
CA GLY A 168 -21.53 -1.35 -4.65
C GLY A 168 -22.20 -2.23 -5.71
N GLU A 169 -21.88 -2.05 -6.99
CA GLU A 169 -22.49 -2.87 -8.05
C GLU A 169 -21.96 -4.31 -8.08
N LEU A 170 -20.66 -4.50 -7.89
CA LEU A 170 -20.05 -5.82 -7.76
C LEU A 170 -20.66 -6.58 -6.58
N GLU A 171 -20.78 -5.92 -5.44
CA GLU A 171 -21.38 -6.47 -4.23
C GLU A 171 -22.84 -6.85 -4.45
N GLN A 172 -23.64 -5.96 -5.05
CA GLN A 172 -25.04 -6.26 -5.37
C GLN A 172 -25.17 -7.45 -6.31
N LYS A 173 -24.30 -7.57 -7.33
CA LYS A 173 -24.28 -8.71 -8.24
C LYS A 173 -23.95 -10.00 -7.51
N LEU A 174 -22.90 -9.99 -6.69
CA LEU A 174 -22.49 -11.16 -5.91
C LEU A 174 -23.61 -11.63 -4.96
N ILE A 175 -24.23 -10.70 -4.23
CA ILE A 175 -25.36 -11.02 -3.34
C ILE A 175 -26.54 -11.57 -4.14
N LYS A 176 -26.88 -10.96 -5.28
CA LYS A 176 -27.98 -11.41 -6.15
C LYS A 176 -27.76 -12.84 -6.67
N ASP A 177 -26.50 -13.19 -6.96
CA ASP A 177 -26.12 -14.54 -7.41
C ASP A 177 -25.98 -15.54 -6.24
N GLY A 178 -26.22 -15.08 -5.00
CA GLY A 178 -26.22 -15.88 -3.79
C GLY A 178 -24.82 -16.17 -3.24
N TYR A 179 -23.80 -15.40 -3.64
CA TYR A 179 -22.49 -15.45 -3.00
C TYR A 179 -22.55 -14.88 -1.59
N GLU A 180 -21.75 -15.46 -0.72
CA GLU A 180 -21.55 -14.95 0.63
C GLU A 180 -20.25 -14.17 0.69
N ILE A 181 -20.34 -12.92 1.13
CA ILE A 181 -19.20 -12.01 1.15
C ILE A 181 -18.70 -11.86 2.59
N GLN A 182 -17.40 -12.07 2.79
CA GLN A 182 -16.70 -11.70 4.02
C GLN A 182 -15.76 -10.52 3.74
N TYR A 183 -16.02 -9.38 4.37
CA TYR A 183 -15.27 -8.15 4.14
C TYR A 183 -13.97 -8.16 4.94
N LEU A 184 -12.86 -7.94 4.24
CA LEU A 184 -11.55 -7.69 4.82
C LEU A 184 -11.28 -6.18 4.78
N ILE A 185 -11.50 -5.52 5.91
CA ILE A 185 -11.51 -4.07 6.04
C ILE A 185 -10.14 -3.56 6.47
N ARG A 186 -9.65 -2.54 5.78
CA ARG A 186 -8.48 -1.75 6.20
C ARG A 186 -8.90 -0.45 6.89
N THR A 187 -8.42 -0.19 8.11
CA THR A 187 -8.68 1.06 8.84
C THR A 187 -7.83 2.22 8.30
N GLN A 188 -8.23 2.79 7.16
CA GLN A 188 -7.44 3.84 6.51
C GLN A 188 -7.76 5.25 6.99
N GLY A 189 -6.89 5.87 7.80
CA GLY A 189 -6.80 7.34 7.93
C GLY A 189 -8.11 8.06 8.27
N VAL A 190 -9.08 7.33 8.81
CA VAL A 190 -10.40 7.82 9.18
C VAL A 190 -10.40 8.14 10.66
N SER A 191 -11.09 9.22 11.04
CA SER A 191 -11.22 9.55 12.45
C SER A 191 -11.92 8.43 13.22
N ILE A 192 -11.61 8.28 14.51
CA ILE A 192 -12.29 7.33 15.42
C ILE A 192 -13.81 7.41 15.27
N LYS A 193 -14.36 8.63 15.19
CA LYS A 193 -15.79 8.87 14.97
C LYS A 193 -16.29 8.23 13.67
N LYS A 194 -15.54 8.35 12.58
CA LYS A 194 -15.90 7.77 11.30
C LYS A 194 -15.80 6.24 11.30
N ILE A 195 -14.79 5.66 11.93
CA ILE A 195 -14.67 4.20 12.11
C ILE A 195 -15.90 3.67 12.86
N ILE A 196 -16.26 4.29 13.99
CA ILE A 196 -17.42 3.89 14.79
C ILE A 196 -18.72 4.02 13.99
N ASN A 197 -18.88 5.13 13.26
CA ASN A 197 -20.06 5.34 12.40
C ASN A 197 -20.13 4.28 11.31
N ASN A 198 -19.01 3.96 10.67
CA ASN A 198 -18.96 2.92 9.64
C ASN A 198 -19.26 1.55 10.23
N PHE A 199 -18.66 1.21 11.37
CA PHE A 199 -18.92 -0.04 12.07
C PHE A 199 -20.42 -0.22 12.37
N ARG A 200 -21.10 0.85 12.82
CA ARG A 200 -22.54 0.84 13.10
C ARG A 200 -23.42 0.77 11.84
N ALA A 201 -23.01 1.46 10.77
CA ALA A 201 -23.80 1.52 9.54
C ALA A 201 -23.66 0.27 8.67
N ARG A 202 -22.56 -0.49 8.81
CA ARG A 202 -22.31 -1.69 8.02
C ARG A 202 -23.28 -2.81 8.41
N ARG A 203 -23.88 -3.44 7.40
CA ARG A 203 -24.72 -4.64 7.61
C ARG A 203 -23.85 -5.88 7.88
N GLY A 204 -23.46 -6.04 9.13
CA GLY A 204 -22.71 -7.20 9.62
C GLY A 204 -21.28 -6.87 10.05
N VAL A 205 -20.68 -7.80 10.81
CA VAL A 205 -19.33 -7.66 11.35
C VAL A 205 -18.31 -8.01 10.26
N GLY A 206 -17.61 -7.00 9.75
CA GLY A 206 -16.44 -7.18 8.89
C GLY A 206 -15.19 -7.54 9.68
N ILE A 207 -14.15 -8.00 8.99
CA ILE A 207 -12.88 -8.40 9.57
C ILE A 207 -11.85 -7.30 9.32
N TYR A 208 -11.45 -6.60 10.36
CA TYR A 208 -10.43 -5.55 10.34
C TYR A 208 -9.03 -6.18 10.31
N TYR A 209 -8.68 -6.76 9.15
CA TYR A 209 -7.52 -7.63 8.99
C TYR A 209 -6.20 -6.93 9.30
N ASP A 210 -6.11 -5.62 9.03
CA ASP A 210 -4.90 -4.84 9.21
C ASP A 210 -4.59 -4.54 10.67
N ASP A 211 -5.55 -4.75 11.58
CA ASP A 211 -5.42 -4.56 13.02
C ASP A 211 -5.11 -5.85 13.79
N LEU A 212 -5.32 -7.03 13.18
CA LEU A 212 -5.09 -8.33 13.83
C LEU A 212 -3.66 -8.50 14.38
N HIS A 213 -2.65 -8.00 13.68
CA HIS A 213 -1.25 -8.04 14.12
C HIS A 213 -0.97 -7.37 15.47
N ILE A 214 -1.88 -6.54 16.01
CA ILE A 214 -1.70 -5.91 17.33
C ILE A 214 -1.80 -6.96 18.45
N LEU A 215 -2.52 -8.05 18.21
CA LEU A 215 -2.79 -9.08 19.20
C LEU A 215 -1.74 -10.20 19.21
N PHE A 216 -0.83 -10.21 18.24
CA PHE A 216 0.13 -11.29 18.06
C PHE A 216 1.55 -10.73 17.91
N PRO A 217 2.51 -11.23 18.70
CA PRO A 217 3.90 -10.95 18.39
C PRO A 217 4.25 -11.60 17.04
N TYR A 218 5.18 -10.99 16.31
CA TYR A 218 5.72 -11.54 15.08
C TYR A 218 7.24 -11.46 15.13
N ASN A 219 7.88 -12.37 14.39
CA ASN A 219 9.33 -12.53 14.40
C ASN A 219 10.02 -11.25 13.96
N VAL A 220 11.08 -10.90 14.67
CA VAL A 220 11.94 -9.78 14.32
C VAL A 220 12.97 -10.29 13.33
N ILE A 221 13.00 -9.69 12.15
CA ILE A 221 14.05 -9.91 11.17
C ILE A 221 15.24 -9.07 11.61
N THR A 222 16.43 -9.68 11.62
CA THR A 222 17.65 -8.92 11.91
C THR A 222 17.86 -7.91 10.78
N PRO A 223 17.97 -6.61 11.07
CA PRO A 223 18.20 -5.62 10.04
C PRO A 223 19.53 -5.95 9.34
N PRO A 224 19.52 -6.11 8.01
CA PRO A 224 20.74 -6.32 7.26
C PRO A 224 21.66 -5.11 7.39
N GLN A 225 22.97 -5.38 7.31
CA GLN A 225 23.95 -4.32 7.11
C GLN A 225 24.02 -3.99 5.61
N THR A 226 24.02 -2.71 5.28
CA THR A 226 24.17 -2.22 3.91
C THR A 226 24.97 -0.93 3.90
N SER A 227 25.79 -0.77 2.87
CA SER A 227 26.52 0.46 2.56
C SER A 227 25.74 1.40 1.63
N ASP A 228 24.59 0.95 1.08
CA ASP A 228 23.73 1.78 0.25
C ASP A 228 22.70 2.51 1.12
N PHE A 229 22.60 3.83 0.95
CA PHE A 229 21.72 4.65 1.77
C PHE A 229 20.24 4.36 1.50
N GLU A 230 19.86 4.11 0.24
CA GLU A 230 18.47 3.83 -0.14
C GLU A 230 18.01 2.52 0.49
N GLU A 231 18.87 1.50 0.50
CA GLU A 231 18.62 0.24 1.20
C GLU A 231 18.51 0.45 2.70
N PHE A 232 19.42 1.23 3.29
CA PHE A 232 19.42 1.52 4.71
C PHE A 232 18.11 2.19 5.14
N ILE A 233 17.66 3.22 4.43
CA ILE A 233 16.42 3.91 4.76
C ILE A 233 15.19 3.04 4.48
N PHE A 234 15.21 2.24 3.41
CA PHE A 234 14.14 1.29 3.11
C PHE A 234 13.95 0.28 4.24
N VAL A 235 15.04 -0.37 4.66
CA VAL A 235 15.04 -1.32 5.77
C VAL A 235 14.57 -0.64 7.06
N LYS A 236 15.17 0.50 7.43
CA LYS A 236 14.79 1.26 8.63
C LYS A 236 13.28 1.58 8.66
N LYS A 237 12.69 1.89 7.50
CA LYS A 237 11.29 2.32 7.37
C LYS A 237 10.31 1.15 7.27
N TYR A 238 10.66 0.06 6.58
CA TYR A 238 9.71 -0.98 6.20
C TYR A 238 9.97 -2.35 6.78
N LEU A 239 11.08 -2.59 7.48
CA LEU A 239 11.38 -3.89 8.11
C LEU A 239 10.21 -4.40 8.96
N ARG A 240 9.69 -3.58 9.89
CA ARG A 240 8.53 -3.93 10.72
C ARG A 240 7.26 -4.21 9.91
N SER A 241 7.08 -3.49 8.80
CA SER A 241 5.93 -3.72 7.92
C SER A 241 6.05 -5.04 7.17
N ALA A 242 7.27 -5.42 6.75
CA ALA A 242 7.53 -6.68 6.08
C ALA A 242 7.37 -7.86 7.04
N GLU A 243 7.91 -7.77 8.26
CA GLU A 243 7.69 -8.75 9.33
C GLU A 243 6.20 -8.99 9.58
N LYS A 244 5.43 -7.89 9.69
CA LYS A 244 3.98 -7.94 9.82
C LYS A 244 3.33 -8.67 8.65
N ILE A 245 3.71 -8.35 7.41
CA ILE A 245 3.11 -8.98 6.22
C ILE A 245 3.40 -10.48 6.22
N LEU A 246 4.62 -10.91 6.52
CA LEU A 246 4.98 -12.34 6.59
C LEU A 246 4.13 -13.09 7.61
N PHE A 247 4.04 -12.57 8.84
CA PHE A 247 3.15 -13.13 9.85
C PHE A 247 1.70 -13.21 9.36
N GLN A 248 1.21 -12.16 8.70
CA GLN A 248 -0.14 -12.14 8.18
C GLN A 248 -0.35 -13.16 7.05
N ILE A 249 0.65 -13.44 6.21
CA ILE A 249 0.55 -14.49 5.19
C ILE A 249 0.25 -15.84 5.86
N ASP A 250 1.04 -16.22 6.87
CA ASP A 250 0.86 -17.50 7.56
C ASP A 250 -0.47 -17.58 8.30
N PHE A 251 -0.86 -16.48 8.95
CA PHE A 251 -2.15 -16.37 9.63
C PHE A 251 -3.32 -16.55 8.64
N TRP A 252 -3.31 -15.81 7.53
CA TRP A 252 -4.38 -15.85 6.54
C TRP A 252 -4.41 -17.15 5.76
N LYS A 253 -3.26 -17.77 5.51
CA LYS A 253 -3.16 -19.10 4.92
C LYS A 253 -3.95 -20.11 5.75
N SER A 254 -3.76 -20.12 7.07
CA SER A 254 -4.49 -21.01 7.98
C SER A 254 -6.01 -20.80 7.93
N ILE A 255 -6.46 -19.54 7.85
CA ILE A 255 -7.88 -19.21 7.68
C ILE A 255 -8.40 -19.69 6.33
N PHE A 256 -7.66 -19.49 5.26
CA PHE A 256 -8.03 -19.85 3.90
C PHE A 256 -8.04 -21.36 3.65
N GLU A 257 -7.09 -22.11 4.17
CA GLU A 257 -7.08 -23.58 4.11
C GLU A 257 -8.31 -24.18 4.79
N LYS A 258 -8.74 -23.57 5.91
CA LYS A 258 -9.93 -24.02 6.64
C LYS A 258 -11.23 -23.64 5.95
N THR A 259 -11.35 -22.39 5.53
CA THR A 259 -12.61 -21.83 5.00
C THR A 259 -12.83 -22.18 3.54
N LYS A 260 -11.75 -22.39 2.77
CA LYS A 260 -11.74 -22.71 1.33
C LYS A 260 -12.66 -21.79 0.53
N PRO A 261 -12.44 -20.46 0.56
CA PRO A 261 -13.25 -19.54 -0.20
C PRO A 261 -13.07 -19.81 -1.70
N LEU A 262 -14.13 -19.51 -2.47
CA LEU A 262 -14.13 -19.63 -3.91
C LEU A 262 -13.15 -18.67 -4.58
N ALA A 263 -13.02 -17.46 -4.04
CA ALA A 263 -12.11 -16.44 -4.53
C ALA A 263 -11.75 -15.43 -3.44
N PHE A 264 -10.61 -14.79 -3.63
CA PHE A 264 -10.23 -13.56 -2.93
C PHE A 264 -10.26 -12.39 -3.92
N ILE A 265 -11.09 -11.39 -3.63
CA ILE A 265 -11.23 -10.20 -4.45
C ILE A 265 -10.52 -9.03 -3.77
N SER A 266 -9.59 -8.40 -4.47
CA SER A 266 -8.94 -7.15 -4.08
C SER A 266 -8.87 -6.20 -5.27
N TRP A 267 -8.43 -4.96 -5.08
CA TRP A 267 -8.34 -4.04 -6.24
C TRP A 267 -7.06 -4.31 -7.01
N PHE A 268 -5.94 -4.43 -6.31
CA PHE A 268 -4.60 -4.53 -6.88
C PHE A 268 -3.64 -5.16 -5.88
N TYR A 269 -2.42 -5.43 -6.34
CA TYR A 269 -1.32 -5.88 -5.48
C TYR A 269 -0.51 -4.69 -4.98
N SER A 270 -0.34 -4.60 -3.66
CA SER A 270 0.50 -3.62 -2.99
C SER A 270 0.83 -4.08 -1.58
N SER A 271 1.61 -3.30 -0.85
CA SER A 271 1.86 -3.45 0.59
C SER A 271 0.58 -3.59 1.42
N ARG A 272 -0.57 -3.11 0.92
CA ARG A 272 -1.87 -3.17 1.59
C ARG A 272 -2.55 -4.53 1.47
N THR A 273 -2.33 -5.24 0.37
CA THR A 273 -3.05 -6.46 0.00
C THR A 273 -2.12 -7.67 -0.15
N ALA A 274 -0.81 -7.47 -0.07
CA ALA A 274 0.20 -8.51 -0.28
C ALA A 274 0.05 -9.69 0.67
N SER A 275 -0.28 -9.48 1.95
CA SER A 275 -0.49 -10.57 2.91
C SER A 275 -1.66 -11.47 2.51
N LEU A 276 -2.78 -10.87 2.13
CA LEU A 276 -3.99 -11.59 1.71
C LEU A 276 -3.80 -12.27 0.34
N THR A 277 -3.20 -11.57 -0.61
CA THR A 277 -2.96 -12.10 -1.97
C THR A 277 -1.96 -13.26 -1.92
N GLY A 278 -0.87 -13.11 -1.17
CA GLY A 278 0.12 -14.16 -0.97
C GLY A 278 -0.47 -15.39 -0.31
N ALA A 279 -1.24 -15.22 0.77
CA ALA A 279 -1.94 -16.31 1.44
C ALA A 279 -2.92 -17.04 0.50
N ALA A 280 -3.73 -16.29 -0.27
CA ALA A 280 -4.69 -16.87 -1.20
C ALA A 280 -4.00 -17.72 -2.27
N LYS A 281 -2.92 -17.19 -2.88
CA LYS A 281 -2.12 -17.92 -3.88
C LYS A 281 -1.49 -19.19 -3.31
N GLN A 282 -0.93 -19.15 -2.10
CA GLN A 282 -0.38 -20.35 -1.45
C GLN A 282 -1.42 -21.44 -1.20
N CYS A 283 -2.70 -21.07 -1.05
CA CYS A 283 -3.81 -22.00 -0.89
C CYS A 283 -4.47 -22.41 -2.22
N GLY A 284 -3.97 -21.93 -3.37
CA GLY A 284 -4.60 -22.16 -4.68
C GLY A 284 -5.97 -21.49 -4.83
N ILE A 285 -6.25 -20.43 -4.07
CA ILE A 285 -7.50 -19.66 -4.18
C ILE A 285 -7.34 -18.62 -5.27
N PRO A 286 -8.23 -18.59 -6.29
CA PRO A 286 -8.21 -17.58 -7.33
C PRO A 286 -8.25 -16.17 -6.74
N THR A 287 -7.29 -15.34 -7.15
CA THR A 287 -7.22 -13.94 -6.77
C THR A 287 -7.72 -13.06 -7.92
N ILE A 288 -8.65 -12.16 -7.62
CA ILE A 288 -9.30 -11.29 -8.62
C ILE A 288 -9.02 -9.85 -8.27
N GLY A 289 -8.43 -9.13 -9.24
CA GLY A 289 -8.13 -7.71 -9.23
C GLY A 289 -8.97 -6.95 -10.24
N PHE A 290 -9.04 -5.62 -10.09
CA PHE A 290 -9.66 -4.77 -11.08
C PHE A 290 -9.16 -3.33 -10.97
N MET A 291 -9.13 -2.68 -12.13
CA MET A 291 -8.74 -1.29 -12.26
C MET A 291 -9.70 -0.36 -11.52
N HIS A 292 -9.14 0.54 -10.72
CA HIS A 292 -9.89 1.44 -9.85
C HIS A 292 -9.43 2.90 -10.04
N GLY A 293 -10.23 3.69 -10.75
CA GLY A 293 -9.82 5.04 -11.16
C GLY A 293 -8.76 5.02 -12.27
N VAL A 294 -8.23 6.20 -12.59
CA VAL A 294 -7.22 6.36 -13.66
C VAL A 294 -5.86 5.90 -13.11
N SER A 295 -5.46 4.70 -13.51
CA SER A 295 -4.20 4.08 -13.12
C SER A 295 -3.11 4.45 -14.11
N VAL A 296 -2.32 5.49 -13.85
CA VAL A 296 -1.12 5.80 -14.64
C VAL A 296 0.14 5.54 -13.83
N ARG A 297 1.26 5.25 -14.49
CA ARG A 297 2.55 4.90 -13.85
C ARG A 297 3.02 5.93 -12.83
N SER A 298 2.74 7.21 -13.08
CA SER A 298 3.04 8.35 -12.19
C SER A 298 2.17 8.44 -10.94
N TYR A 299 1.10 7.64 -10.82
CA TYR A 299 0.14 7.71 -9.73
C TYR A 299 -0.07 6.34 -9.04
N MET A 300 -0.32 5.29 -9.81
CA MET A 300 -0.51 3.91 -9.34
C MET A 300 0.71 3.05 -9.70
N CYS A 301 1.91 3.50 -9.36
CA CYS A 301 3.17 2.88 -9.79
C CYS A 301 3.29 1.37 -9.48
N HIS A 302 2.67 0.90 -8.40
CA HIS A 302 2.63 -0.52 -8.02
C HIS A 302 1.86 -1.41 -9.00
N GLU A 303 1.00 -0.84 -9.84
CA GLU A 303 0.33 -1.58 -10.91
C GLU A 303 1.22 -1.69 -12.17
N PHE A 304 2.33 -0.95 -12.24
CA PHE A 304 3.19 -0.81 -13.44
C PHE A 304 4.66 -1.12 -13.13
N ILE A 305 4.88 -2.26 -12.48
CA ILE A 305 6.21 -2.78 -12.12
C ILE A 305 6.73 -3.63 -13.28
N LYS A 306 7.57 -3.04 -14.14
CA LYS A 306 8.09 -3.69 -15.36
C LYS A 306 9.37 -4.47 -15.10
N GLU A 307 10.05 -4.17 -14.01
CA GLU A 307 11.37 -4.65 -13.65
C GLU A 307 11.32 -6.03 -12.98
N PHE A 308 10.15 -6.43 -12.48
CA PHE A 308 9.94 -7.74 -11.86
C PHE A 308 10.18 -8.89 -12.84
N ARG A 309 10.91 -9.93 -12.40
CA ARG A 309 11.31 -11.10 -13.23
C ARG A 309 10.86 -12.45 -12.66
N GLY A 310 10.07 -12.47 -11.59
CA GLY A 310 9.58 -13.69 -10.95
C GLY A 310 8.23 -14.17 -11.47
N GLN A 311 7.65 -15.15 -10.78
CA GLN A 311 6.27 -15.57 -10.98
C GLN A 311 5.30 -14.45 -10.61
N ALA A 312 4.27 -14.22 -11.42
CA ALA A 312 3.29 -13.16 -11.22
C ALA A 312 2.73 -13.12 -9.78
N ILE A 313 3.05 -12.03 -9.05
CA ILE A 313 2.67 -11.79 -7.66
C ILE A 313 1.31 -11.09 -7.51
N GLY A 314 0.85 -10.42 -8.58
CA GLY A 314 -0.44 -9.77 -8.65
C GLY A 314 -1.61 -10.75 -8.78
N PRO A 315 -2.86 -10.25 -8.72
CA PRO A 315 -4.06 -11.03 -8.96
C PRO A 315 -3.96 -11.94 -10.18
N ASP A 316 -4.49 -13.16 -10.06
CA ASP A 316 -4.52 -14.16 -11.16
C ASP A 316 -5.41 -13.71 -12.31
N TYR A 317 -6.49 -12.97 -11.99
CA TYR A 317 -7.34 -12.29 -12.95
C TYR A 317 -7.36 -10.80 -12.67
N PHE A 318 -7.22 -9.97 -13.70
CA PHE A 318 -7.26 -8.51 -13.55
C PHE A 318 -8.18 -7.86 -14.59
N GLY A 319 -9.26 -7.24 -14.12
CA GLY A 319 -10.23 -6.55 -14.97
C GLY A 319 -9.82 -5.12 -15.32
N THR A 320 -9.74 -4.80 -16.61
CA THR A 320 -9.48 -3.45 -17.14
C THR A 320 -10.72 -2.86 -17.82
N TRP A 321 -10.75 -1.54 -17.98
CA TRP A 321 -11.92 -0.85 -18.56
C TRP A 321 -12.05 -1.01 -20.08
N SER A 322 -10.94 -1.21 -20.78
CA SER A 322 -10.91 -1.25 -22.24
C SER A 322 -9.72 -2.05 -22.77
N THR A 323 -9.73 -2.37 -24.06
CA THR A 323 -8.61 -3.01 -24.76
C THR A 323 -7.32 -2.18 -24.66
N TRP A 324 -7.43 -0.84 -24.73
CA TRP A 324 -6.27 0.05 -24.56
C TRP A 324 -5.61 -0.17 -23.19
N TRP A 325 -6.40 -0.17 -22.11
CA TRP A 325 -5.88 -0.43 -20.77
C TRP A 325 -5.29 -1.83 -20.64
N LYS A 326 -5.93 -2.85 -21.21
CA LYS A 326 -5.38 -4.21 -21.23
C LYS A 326 -3.97 -4.22 -21.86
N ASN A 327 -3.80 -3.62 -23.03
CA ASN A 327 -2.51 -3.57 -23.71
C ASN A 327 -1.48 -2.79 -22.90
N TYR A 328 -1.89 -1.64 -22.34
CA TYR A 328 -1.04 -0.82 -21.49
C TYR A 328 -0.51 -1.60 -20.27
N PHE A 329 -1.37 -2.36 -19.58
CA PHE A 329 -0.94 -3.22 -18.46
C PHE A 329 0.01 -4.34 -18.92
N ILE A 330 -0.26 -5.00 -20.04
CA ILE A 330 0.62 -6.07 -20.59
C ILE A 330 2.02 -5.53 -20.91
N GLU A 331 2.10 -4.31 -21.43
CA GLU A 331 3.37 -3.67 -21.83
C GLU A 331 4.16 -3.11 -20.64
N ASN A 332 3.47 -2.64 -19.60
CA ASN A 332 4.06 -1.85 -18.52
C ASN A 332 4.05 -2.56 -17.15
N SER A 333 3.52 -3.78 -17.05
CA SER A 333 3.45 -4.51 -15.79
C SER A 333 3.84 -5.97 -15.97
N SER A 334 4.80 -6.42 -15.15
CA SER A 334 5.26 -7.82 -15.12
C SER A 334 4.69 -8.60 -13.92
N ILE A 335 3.93 -7.94 -13.05
CA ILE A 335 3.39 -8.58 -11.83
C ILE A 335 2.06 -9.31 -12.07
N TYR A 336 1.38 -9.06 -13.18
CA TYR A 336 0.14 -9.75 -13.56
C TYR A 336 0.41 -10.82 -14.62
N PRO A 337 -0.28 -11.97 -14.58
CA PRO A 337 -0.24 -12.92 -15.67
C PRO A 337 -0.89 -12.30 -16.93
N ARG A 338 -0.22 -12.37 -18.08
CA ARG A 338 -0.67 -11.69 -19.31
C ARG A 338 -2.04 -12.18 -19.77
N GLU A 339 -2.25 -13.49 -19.67
CA GLU A 339 -3.50 -14.20 -19.95
C GLU A 339 -4.62 -13.88 -18.94
N GLY A 340 -4.26 -13.46 -17.73
CA GLY A 340 -5.20 -13.08 -16.68
C GLY A 340 -5.75 -11.66 -16.82
N ILE A 341 -5.15 -10.81 -17.66
CA ILE A 341 -5.63 -9.44 -17.90
C ILE A 341 -6.79 -9.48 -18.89
N GLN A 342 -7.97 -9.04 -18.45
CA GLN A 342 -9.23 -9.13 -19.19
C GLN A 342 -9.93 -7.78 -19.25
N VAL A 343 -10.66 -7.53 -20.34
CA VAL A 343 -11.52 -6.35 -20.46
C VAL A 343 -12.84 -6.65 -19.77
N SER A 344 -13.08 -6.01 -18.62
CA SER A 344 -14.31 -6.16 -17.83
C SER A 344 -15.26 -4.97 -17.97
N GLY A 345 -14.82 -3.90 -18.64
CA GLY A 345 -15.57 -2.64 -18.73
C GLY A 345 -15.47 -1.79 -17.46
N PRO A 346 -16.16 -0.64 -17.42
CA PRO A 346 -16.11 0.25 -16.27
C PRO A 346 -16.86 -0.35 -15.07
N LEU A 347 -16.30 -0.19 -13.86
CA LEU A 347 -16.98 -0.61 -12.61
C LEU A 347 -18.27 0.17 -12.32
N ARG A 348 -18.44 1.33 -12.95
CA ARG A 348 -19.65 2.16 -12.86
C ARG A 348 -20.20 2.37 -14.27
N PRO A 349 -21.43 1.91 -14.57
CA PRO A 349 -22.12 2.21 -15.80
C PRO A 349 -22.21 3.72 -15.97
N ILE A 350 -21.91 4.19 -17.17
CA ILE A 350 -22.09 5.59 -17.54
C ILE A 350 -23.60 5.81 -17.67
N LYS A 351 -24.26 6.22 -16.58
CA LYS A 351 -25.68 6.59 -16.60
C LYS A 351 -25.81 7.80 -17.53
N ASN A 352 -26.50 7.62 -18.66
CA ASN A 352 -26.71 8.59 -19.75
C ASN A 352 -25.61 8.73 -20.80
N SER A 353 -24.76 7.71 -21.04
CA SER A 353 -24.25 7.62 -22.42
C SER A 353 -25.40 7.14 -23.28
N THR A 354 -25.99 8.04 -24.08
CA THR A 354 -26.46 7.68 -25.42
C THR A 354 -25.47 6.68 -26.02
N LYS A 355 -25.95 5.76 -26.86
CA LYS A 355 -25.14 4.76 -27.58
C LYS A 355 -24.09 5.39 -28.51
N GLU A 356 -23.29 6.33 -28.06
CA GLU A 356 -22.01 6.65 -28.66
C GLU A 356 -21.11 5.47 -28.33
N LYS A 357 -20.96 4.61 -29.34
CA LYS A 357 -19.79 3.77 -29.47
C LYS A 357 -18.58 4.63 -29.11
N PHE A 358 -17.91 4.32 -28.01
CA PHE A 358 -16.55 4.78 -27.79
C PHE A 358 -15.66 4.08 -28.83
N GLU A 359 -15.71 4.55 -30.07
CA GLU A 359 -14.66 4.34 -31.05
C GLU A 359 -13.49 5.22 -30.61
N TRP A 360 -12.59 4.63 -29.81
CA TRP A 360 -11.27 5.19 -29.61
C TRP A 360 -10.61 5.24 -30.99
N THR A 361 -10.58 6.43 -31.59
CA THR A 361 -9.80 6.68 -32.80
C THR A 361 -8.34 6.35 -32.48
N LYS A 362 -7.75 5.48 -33.31
CA LYS A 362 -6.34 5.15 -33.28
C LYS A 362 -5.52 6.45 -33.38
N GLY A 363 -4.75 6.74 -32.33
CA GLY A 363 -3.65 7.69 -32.34
C GLY A 363 -2.33 6.93 -32.36
#